data_AF-A0A7C3GTD8-F1
#
_entry.id   AF-A0A7C3GTD8-F1
#
_cell.length_a   1.000
_cell.length_b   1.000
_cell.length_c   1.000
_cell.angle_alpha   90.00
_cell.angle_beta   90.00
_cell.angle_gamma   90.00
#
_symmetry.space_group_name_H-M   'P 1'
#
loop_
_entity.id
_entity.type
_entity.pdbx_description
1 polymer ?
#
loop_
_entity_poly.entity_id
_entity_poly.type
_entity_poly.pdbx_seq_one_letter_code
_entity_poly.pdbx_strand_id
1 'polypeptide(L)'
;MEMMDMTVLALLVLLVIVLLILLNKNGKLSSENKKLNEILSVKDITIANYEASRVAVTDVIENFSSLEDVMTLINAGDSKVSVSEKLDIPLSKIELIIKFDKLKNKK
;
A
#
# COMPACT_ATOMS: atom_id res chain seq x y z
N MET A 1 37.27 38.98 42.00
CA MET A 1 36.37 38.87 40.83
C MET A 1 35.40 40.03 40.96
N GLU A 2 35.38 40.93 39.97
CA GLU A 2 34.53 42.13 40.05
C GLU A 2 33.04 41.75 39.94
N MET A 3 32.12 42.59 40.42
CA MET A 3 30.68 42.29 40.33
C MET A 3 30.20 42.08 38.88
N MET A 4 30.89 42.71 37.91
CA MET A 4 30.66 42.50 36.48
C MET A 4 31.01 41.07 36.04
N ASP A 5 32.11 40.50 36.54
CA ASP A 5 32.51 39.12 36.20
C ASP A 5 31.50 38.10 36.73
N MET A 6 30.98 38.32 37.95
CA MET A 6 29.98 37.44 38.59
C MET A 6 28.64 37.44 37.82
N THR A 7 28.21 38.61 37.33
CA THR A 7 26.96 38.73 36.56
C THR A 7 27.09 38.12 35.16
N VAL A 8 28.23 38.30 34.49
CA VAL A 8 28.53 37.65 33.21
C VAL A 8 28.58 36.12 33.36
N LEU A 9 29.20 35.61 34.42
CA LEU A 9 29.27 34.17 34.70
C LEU A 9 27.87 33.58 34.94
N ALA A 10 27.01 34.28 35.70
CA ALA A 10 25.64 33.84 35.95
C ALA A 10 24.80 33.77 34.67
N LEU A 11 24.93 34.75 33.77
CA LEU A 11 24.26 34.74 32.47
C LEU A 11 24.75 33.61 31.56
N LEU A 12 26.05 33.33 31.57
CA LEU A 12 26.64 32.21 30.83
C LEU A 12 26.08 30.87 31.30
N VAL A 13 25.99 30.66 32.61
CA VAL A 13 25.40 29.43 33.18
C VAL A 13 23.93 29.31 32.78
N LEU A 14 23.16 30.40 32.85
CA LEU A 14 21.76 30.42 32.42
C LEU A 14 21.63 30.05 30.93
N LEU A 15 22.48 30.62 30.07
CA LEU A 15 22.50 30.33 28.63
C LEU A 15 22.77 28.83 28.37
N VAL A 16 23.73 28.24 29.06
CA VAL A 16 24.06 26.81 28.93
C VAL A 16 22.86 25.94 29.33
N ILE A 17 22.16 26.28 30.41
CA ILE A 17 20.96 25.55 30.84
C ILE A 17 19.87 25.62 29.77
N VAL A 18 19.63 26.80 29.21
CA VAL A 18 18.63 26.97 28.14
C VAL A 18 19.01 26.15 26.90
N LEU A 19 20.27 26.17 26.50
CA LEU A 19 20.76 25.38 25.36
C LEU A 19 20.58 23.88 25.59
N LEU A 20 20.87 23.37 26.80
CA LEU A 20 20.65 21.97 27.14
C LEU A 20 19.17 21.57 27.06
N ILE A 21 18.25 22.43 27.52
CA ILE A 21 16.81 22.18 27.41
C ILE A 21 16.38 22.12 25.94
N LEU A 22 16.86 23.05 25.11
CA LEU A 22 16.54 23.09 23.68
C LEU A 22 17.09 21.87 22.94
N LEU A 23 18.33 21.46 23.22
CA LEU A 23 18.93 20.25 22.63
C LEU A 23 18.11 19.00 22.96
N ASN A 24 17.71 18.84 24.23
CA ASN A 24 16.91 17.70 24.66
C ASN A 24 15.52 17.68 24.01
N LYS A 25 14.86 18.83 23.91
CA LYS A 25 13.57 18.93 23.21
C LYS A 25 13.71 18.61 21.72
N ASN A 26 14.73 19.16 21.06
CA ASN A 26 14.96 18.95 19.63
C ASN A 26 15.26 17.47 19.32
N GLY A 27 16.02 16.80 20.19
CA GLY A 27 16.27 15.36 20.08
C GLY A 27 14.97 14.53 20.16
N LYS A 28 14.08 14.85 21.10
CA LYS A 28 12.77 14.19 21.21
C LYS A 28 11.91 14.42 19.97
N LEU A 29 11.80 15.67 19.52
CA LEU A 29 11.08 16.04 18.29
C LEU A 29 11.62 15.31 17.06
N SER A 30 12.94 15.16 16.95
CA SER A 30 13.55 14.38 15.86
C SER A 30 13.12 12.90 15.91
N SER A 31 13.10 12.31 17.11
CA SER A 31 12.69 10.91 17.27
C SER A 31 11.21 10.68 16.97
N GLU A 32 10.34 11.61 17.37
CA GLU A 32 8.90 11.56 17.07
C GLU A 32 8.62 11.74 15.58
N ASN A 33 9.34 12.66 14.91
CA ASN A 33 9.25 12.81 13.45
C ASN A 33 9.68 11.54 12.70
N LYS A 34 10.72 10.84 13.16
CA LYS A 34 11.11 9.55 12.56
C LYS A 34 9.99 8.52 12.67
N LYS A 35 9.38 8.37 13.85
CA LYS A 35 8.25 7.47 14.06
C LYS A 35 7.04 7.84 13.19
N LEU A 36 6.75 9.13 13.06
CA LEU A 36 5.65 9.59 12.23
C LEU A 36 5.89 9.25 10.76
N ASN A 37 7.11 9.44 10.26
CA ASN A 37 7.49 9.07 8.89
C ASN A 37 7.40 7.55 8.64
N GLU A 38 7.78 6.73 9.62
CA GLU A 38 7.61 5.26 9.53
C GLU A 38 6.14 4.85 9.51
N ILE A 39 5.28 5.49 10.32
CA ILE A 39 3.84 5.23 10.29
C ILE A 39 3.24 5.64 8.94
N LEU A 40 3.65 6.79 8.41
CA LEU A 40 3.19 7.25 7.10
C LEU A 40 3.64 6.29 5.99
N SER A 41 4.88 5.80 6.01
CA SER A 41 5.34 4.85 5.00
C SER A 41 4.60 3.53 5.05
N VAL A 42 4.35 2.98 6.26
CA VAL A 42 3.53 1.77 6.42
C VAL A 42 2.10 2.00 5.96
N LYS A 43 1.52 3.17 6.25
CA LYS A 43 0.17 3.54 5.80
C LYS A 43 0.11 3.60 4.27
N ASP A 44 1.07 4.24 3.63
CA ASP A 44 1.12 4.38 2.16
C ASP A 44 1.28 3.01 1.48
N ILE A 45 2.15 2.15 2.02
CA ILE A 45 2.29 0.75 1.55
C ILE A 45 0.97 -0.01 1.74
N THR A 46 0.30 0.17 2.88
CA THR A 46 -0.95 -0.52 3.19
C THR A 46 -2.06 -0.08 2.23
N ILE A 47 -2.17 1.21 1.93
CA ILE A 47 -3.12 1.74 0.95
C ILE A 47 -2.84 1.15 -0.44
N ALA A 48 -1.58 1.19 -0.90
CA ALA A 48 -1.20 0.61 -2.19
C ALA A 48 -1.55 -0.88 -2.27
N ASN A 49 -1.32 -1.64 -1.18
CA ASN A 49 -1.69 -3.05 -1.10
C ASN A 49 -3.21 -3.25 -1.13
N TYR A 50 -3.99 -2.41 -0.44
CA TYR A 50 -5.45 -2.48 -0.49
C TYR A 50 -6.00 -2.13 -1.87
N GLU A 51 -5.43 -1.15 -2.55
CA GLU A 51 -5.80 -0.80 -3.93
C GLU A 51 -5.47 -1.94 -4.89
N ALA A 52 -4.26 -2.49 -4.83
CA ALA A 52 -3.86 -3.65 -5.62
C ALA A 52 -4.74 -4.87 -5.32
N SER A 53 -5.04 -5.12 -4.05
CA SER A 53 -5.92 -6.22 -3.64
C SER A 53 -7.36 -5.99 -4.11
N ARG A 54 -7.86 -4.76 -4.08
CA ARG A 54 -9.20 -4.44 -4.59
C ARG A 54 -9.29 -4.68 -6.09
N VAL A 55 -8.30 -4.22 -6.86
CA VAL A 55 -8.22 -4.47 -8.31
C VAL A 55 -8.19 -5.98 -8.57
N ALA A 56 -7.32 -6.72 -7.87
CA ALA A 56 -7.24 -8.18 -8.02
C ALA A 56 -8.54 -8.89 -7.66
N VAL A 57 -9.24 -8.46 -6.61
CA VAL A 57 -10.54 -9.04 -6.22
C VAL A 57 -11.62 -8.71 -7.25
N THR A 58 -11.66 -7.47 -7.77
CA THR A 58 -12.58 -7.08 -8.84
C THR A 58 -12.33 -7.91 -10.10
N ASP A 59 -11.08 -8.06 -10.53
CA ASP A 59 -10.72 -8.89 -11.69
C ASP A 59 -11.17 -10.34 -11.49
N VAL A 60 -10.99 -10.89 -10.29
CA VAL A 60 -11.42 -12.24 -9.94
C VAL A 60 -12.95 -12.35 -9.98
N ILE A 61 -13.68 -11.43 -9.36
CA ILE A 61 -15.16 -11.42 -9.38
C ILE A 61 -15.69 -11.32 -10.80
N GLU A 62 -15.14 -10.42 -11.61
CA GLU A 62 -15.53 -10.28 -13.01
C GLU A 62 -15.28 -11.56 -13.79
N ASN A 63 -14.12 -12.20 -13.61
CA ASN A 63 -13.80 -13.46 -14.29
C ASN A 63 -14.69 -14.61 -13.82
N PHE A 64 -15.03 -14.68 -12.54
CA PHE A 64 -15.97 -15.68 -12.01
C PHE A 64 -17.40 -15.44 -12.49
N SER A 65 -17.81 -14.18 -12.66
CA SER A 65 -19.18 -13.85 -13.10
C SER A 65 -19.49 -14.40 -14.50
N SER A 66 -18.50 -14.43 -15.39
CA SER A 66 -18.63 -14.95 -16.75
C SER A 66 -18.13 -16.39 -16.90
N LEU A 67 -17.69 -17.04 -15.80
CA LEU A 67 -17.08 -18.37 -15.83
C LEU A 67 -18.09 -19.44 -16.27
N GLU A 68 -19.29 -19.43 -15.72
CA GLU A 68 -20.35 -20.40 -16.02
C GLU A 68 -20.71 -20.37 -17.51
N ASP A 69 -20.94 -19.17 -18.05
CA ASP A 69 -21.33 -18.95 -19.45
C ASP A 69 -20.21 -19.30 -20.44
N VAL A 70 -18.96 -18.95 -20.11
CA VAL A 70 -17.79 -19.31 -20.93
C VAL A 70 -17.57 -20.82 -20.92
N MET A 71 -17.65 -21.47 -19.77
CA MET A 71 -17.40 -22.91 -19.66
C MET A 71 -18.52 -23.74 -20.30
N THR A 72 -19.78 -23.31 -20.23
CA THR A 72 -20.90 -23.99 -20.91
C THR A 72 -20.74 -23.98 -22.42
N LEU A 73 -20.38 -22.84 -23.02
CA LEU A 73 -20.17 -22.74 -24.47
C LEU A 73 -18.91 -23.50 -24.94
N ILE A 74 -17.81 -23.42 -24.18
CA ILE A 74 -16.59 -24.18 -24.49
C ILE A 74 -16.84 -25.70 -24.39
N ASN A 75 -17.58 -26.16 -23.36
CA ASN A 75 -17.93 -27.56 -23.20
C ASN A 75 -18.92 -28.06 -24.27
N ALA A 76 -19.75 -27.16 -24.82
CA ALA A 76 -20.61 -27.44 -25.97
C ALA A 76 -19.84 -27.57 -27.30
N GLY A 77 -18.53 -27.30 -27.31
CA GLY A 77 -17.66 -27.42 -28.48
C GLY A 77 -17.48 -26.13 -29.29
N ASP A 78 -17.96 -24.99 -28.79
CA ASP A 78 -17.73 -23.70 -29.46
C ASP A 78 -16.25 -23.31 -29.42
N SER A 79 -15.78 -22.71 -30.51
CA SER A 79 -14.43 -22.15 -30.55
C SER A 79 -14.32 -20.91 -29.66
N LYS A 80 -13.13 -20.65 -29.11
CA LYS A 80 -12.87 -19.46 -28.28
C LYS A 80 -13.28 -18.14 -28.94
N VAL A 81 -13.16 -18.05 -30.27
CA VAL A 81 -13.53 -16.88 -31.07
C VAL A 81 -15.05 -16.72 -31.11
N SER A 82 -15.78 -17.82 -31.33
CA SER A 82 -17.26 -17.84 -31.29
C SER A 82 -17.80 -17.42 -29.92
N VAL A 83 -17.17 -17.89 -28.83
CA VAL A 83 -17.54 -17.50 -27.46
C VAL A 83 -17.27 -16.02 -27.19
N SER A 84 -16.17 -15.48 -27.73
CA SER A 84 -15.82 -14.05 -27.63
C SER A 84 -16.86 -13.15 -28.29
N GLU A 85 -17.32 -13.53 -29.48
CA GLU A 85 -18.35 -12.81 -30.22
C GLU A 85 -19.74 -12.95 -29.59
N LYS A 86 -20.10 -14.14 -29.09
CA LYS A 86 -21.42 -14.40 -28.48
C LYS A 86 -21.60 -13.71 -27.13
N LEU A 87 -20.55 -13.63 -26.31
CA LEU A 87 -20.61 -13.05 -24.97
C LEU A 87 -20.17 -11.58 -24.95
N ASP A 88 -19.70 -11.02 -26.06
CA ASP A 88 -19.09 -9.68 -26.15
C ASP A 88 -17.94 -9.50 -25.14
N ILE A 89 -17.16 -10.57 -24.94
CA ILE A 89 -16.03 -10.61 -24.01
C ILE A 89 -14.74 -10.74 -24.82
N PRO A 90 -13.67 -9.98 -24.52
CA PRO A 90 -12.39 -10.11 -25.20
C PRO A 90 -11.82 -11.53 -25.13
N LEU A 91 -11.22 -11.99 -26.22
CA LEU A 91 -10.60 -13.32 -26.31
C LEU A 91 -9.59 -13.57 -25.18
N SER A 92 -8.82 -12.54 -24.80
CA SER A 92 -7.86 -12.58 -23.69
C SER A 92 -8.50 -12.91 -22.34
N LYS A 93 -9.70 -12.38 -22.08
CA LYS A 93 -10.48 -12.61 -20.85
C LYS A 93 -11.04 -14.04 -20.83
N ILE A 94 -11.50 -14.56 -21.97
CA ILE A 94 -11.92 -15.98 -22.09
C ILE A 94 -10.75 -16.94 -21.81
N GLU A 95 -9.55 -16.65 -22.31
CA GLU A 95 -8.38 -17.49 -22.02
C GLU A 95 -7.99 -17.47 -20.54
N LEU A 96 -8.10 -16.32 -19.88
CA LEU A 96 -7.88 -16.17 -18.45
C LEU A 96 -8.90 -16.98 -17.64
N ILE A 97 -10.18 -16.91 -17.99
CA ILE A 97 -11.27 -17.66 -17.35
C ILE A 97 -11.03 -19.17 -17.46
N ILE A 98 -10.70 -19.68 -18.65
CA ILE A 98 -10.39 -21.11 -18.87
C ILE A 98 -9.15 -21.55 -18.06
N LYS A 99 -8.12 -20.71 -17.98
CA LYS A 99 -6.93 -21.00 -17.16
C LYS A 99 -7.27 -21.03 -15.67
N PHE A 100 -8.13 -20.12 -15.20
CA PHE A 100 -8.61 -20.06 -13.82
C PHE A 100 -9.37 -21.33 -13.43
N ASP A 101 -10.27 -21.81 -14.29
CA ASP A 101 -11.02 -23.04 -14.06
C ASP A 101 -10.09 -24.27 -13.93
N LYS A 102 -9.12 -24.39 -14.85
CA LYS A 102 -8.12 -25.46 -14.81
C LYS A 102 -7.27 -25.45 -13.54
N LEU A 103 -6.99 -24.27 -12.98
CA LEU A 103 -6.27 -24.13 -11.71
C LEU A 103 -7.15 -24.52 -10.52
N LYS A 104 -8.44 -24.15 -10.54
CA LYS A 104 -9.43 -24.56 -9.52
C LYS A 104 -9.58 -26.08 -9.45
N ASN A 105 -9.62 -26.75 -10.60
CA ASN A 105 -9.78 -28.20 -10.71
C ASN A 105 -8.45 -28.98 -10.58
N LYS A 106 -7.33 -28.31 -10.27
CA LYS A 106 -6.00 -28.91 -10.07
C LYS A 106 -5.66 -29.23 -8.60
N LYS A 107 -6.58 -28.96 -7.67
CA LYS A 107 -6.53 -29.44 -6.28
C LYS A 107 -7.30 -30.75 -6.16
#